data_AF-A0A925PL29-F1
#
_entry.id   AF-A0A925PL29-F1
#
_cell.length_a   1.000
_cell.length_b   1.000
_cell.length_c   1.000
_cell.angle_alpha   90.00
_cell.angle_beta   90.00
_cell.angle_gamma   90.00
#
_symmetry.space_group_name_H-M   'P 1'
#
loop_
_entity.id
_entity.type
_entity.pdbx_description
1 polymer ?
#
loop_
_entity_poly.entity_id
_entity_poly.type
_entity_poly.pdbx_seq_one_letter_code
_entity_poly.pdbx_strand_id
1 'polypeptide(L)' 'MYPAAPIKGDLIQGLTSAARVEGATLLYAGVTENESGQTFVGGGRVLNIVGQADNL' A
#
# COMPACT_ATOMS: atom_id res chain seq x y z
N MET A 1 11.90 7.73 -11.76
CA MET A 1 10.43 7.69 -11.64
C MET A 1 9.92 6.45 -12.34
N TYR A 2 8.91 5.77 -11.81
CA TYR A 2 8.34 4.57 -12.44
C TYR A 2 7.86 4.88 -13.87
N PRO A 3 8.17 4.04 -14.89
CA PRO A 3 8.71 2.68 -14.78
C PRO A 3 10.25 2.54 -14.73
N ALA A 4 11.01 3.64 -14.84
CA ALA A 4 12.46 3.62 -14.58
C ALA A 4 12.75 3.38 -13.08
N ALA A 5 14.02 3.42 -12.68
CA ALA A 5 14.44 3.17 -11.29
C ALA A 5 13.55 3.95 -10.29
N PRO A 6 12.79 3.26 -9.41
CA PRO A 6 11.87 3.89 -8.49
C PRO A 6 12.61 4.46 -7.29
N ILE A 7 12.09 5.58 -6.76
CA ILE A 7 12.51 6.11 -5.47
C ILE A 7 11.94 5.18 -4.38
N LYS A 8 12.71 4.94 -3.32
CA LYS A 8 12.38 4.02 -2.23
C LYS A 8 12.66 4.69 -0.89
N GLY A 9 12.08 4.15 0.18
CA GLY A 9 12.36 4.55 1.56
C GLY A 9 11.36 5.55 2.15
N ASP A 10 10.36 5.99 1.38
CA ASP A 10 9.32 6.88 1.89
C ASP A 10 8.32 6.13 2.78
N LEU A 11 7.96 6.72 3.93
CA LEU A 11 6.98 6.16 4.86
C LEU A 11 5.58 6.17 4.26
N ILE A 12 4.90 5.03 4.29
CA ILE A 12 3.51 4.89 3.84
C ILE A 12 2.60 5.12 5.05
N GLN A 13 1.77 6.16 4.98
CA GLN A 13 0.83 6.53 6.05
C GLN A 13 -0.59 6.09 5.71
N GLY A 14 -1.47 6.02 6.71
CA GLY A 14 -2.91 5.78 6.53
C GLY A 14 -3.33 4.33 6.30
N LEU A 15 -2.39 3.38 6.25
CA LEU A 15 -2.67 1.95 6.02
C LEU A 15 -3.67 1.37 7.04
N THR A 16 -3.50 1.68 8.33
CA THR A 16 -4.43 1.24 9.38
C THR A 16 -5.84 1.79 9.19
N SER A 17 -5.97 3.06 8.78
CA SER A 17 -7.29 3.67 8.54
C SER A 17 -7.94 3.09 7.29
N ALA A 18 -7.17 2.90 6.22
CA ALA A 18 -7.66 2.32 4.96
C ALA A 18 -8.11 0.85 5.14
N ALA A 19 -7.38 0.07 5.94
CA ALA A 19 -7.75 -1.31 6.27
C ALA A 19 -9.05 -1.45 7.09
N ARG A 20 -9.57 -0.34 7.64
CA ARG A 20 -10.85 -0.31 8.37
C ARG A 20 -12.03 0.10 7.50
N VAL A 21 -11.78 0.52 6.25
CA VAL A 21 -12.85 0.87 5.32
C VAL A 21 -13.59 -0.41 4.91
N GLU A 22 -14.91 -0.43 5.09
CA GLU A 22 -15.75 -1.55 4.72
C GLU A 22 -15.61 -1.85 3.21
N GLY A 23 -15.48 -3.14 2.87
CA GLY A 23 -15.25 -3.58 1.50
C GLY A 23 -13.86 -3.28 0.94
N ALA A 24 -12.96 -2.62 1.68
CA ALA A 24 -11.61 -2.33 1.21
C ALA A 24 -10.63 -3.49 1.49
N THR A 25 -9.86 -3.87 0.48
CA THR A 25 -8.74 -4.80 0.59
C THR A 25 -7.46 -4.13 0.11
N LEU A 26 -6.43 -4.15 0.96
CA LEU A 26 -5.10 -3.63 0.65
C LEU A 26 -4.20 -4.79 0.22
N LEU A 27 -3.71 -4.75 -1.02
CA LEU A 27 -2.78 -5.72 -1.56
C LEU A 27 -1.39 -5.07 -1.65
N TYR A 28 -0.44 -5.64 -0.91
CA TYR A 28 0.92 -5.13 -0.80
C TYR A 28 1.79 -5.73 -1.91
N ALA A 29 2.58 -4.89 -2.58
CA ALA A 29 3.52 -5.30 -3.62
C ALA A 29 4.93 -4.78 -3.30
N GLY A 30 5.33 -3.66 -3.89
CA GLY A 30 6.65 -3.05 -3.67
C GLY A 30 6.74 -2.28 -2.37
N VAL A 31 6.57 -2.95 -1.24
CA VAL A 31 6.73 -2.39 0.11
C VAL A 31 7.88 -3.05 0.87
N THR A 32 8.35 -2.40 1.92
CA THR A 32 9.21 -3.00 2.95
C THR A 32 8.69 -2.60 4.32
N GLU A 33 8.97 -3.40 5.34
CA GLU A 33 8.63 -3.07 6.73
C GLU A 33 9.92 -2.95 7.56
N ASN A 34 9.90 -2.09 8.58
CA ASN A 34 10.96 -2.05 9.58
C ASN A 34 10.56 -2.85 10.84
N GLU A 35 11.49 -2.97 11.78
CA GLU A 35 11.28 -3.69 13.04
C GLU A 35 10.18 -3.09 13.93
N SER A 36 9.82 -1.83 13.71
CA SER A 36 8.72 -1.14 14.40
C SER A 36 7.35 -1.35 13.71
N GLY A 37 7.28 -2.16 12.66
CA GLY A 37 6.05 -2.42 11.89
C GLY A 37 5.61 -1.26 10.99
N GLN A 38 6.48 -0.29 10.72
CA GLN A 38 6.18 0.78 9.77
C GLN A 38 6.45 0.31 8.34
N THR A 39 5.50 0.56 7.44
CA THR A 39 5.62 0.20 6.02
C THR A 39 6.19 1.36 5.20
N PHE A 40 7.13 1.07 4.30
CA PHE A 40 7.80 2.02 3.42
C PHE A 40 7.72 1.60 1.95
N VAL A 41 7.90 2.55 1.03
CA VAL A 41 8.02 2.29 -0.41
C VAL A 41 9.29 1.47 -0.68
N GLY A 42 9.11 0.26 -1.24
CA GLY A 42 10.19 -0.69 -1.55
C GLY A 42 10.41 -0.93 -3.05
N GLY A 43 9.53 -0.46 -3.92
CA GLY A 43 9.56 -0.74 -5.36
C GLY A 43 8.70 0.18 -6.23
N GLY A 44 8.50 -0.21 -7.48
CA GLY A 44 7.78 0.59 -8.47
C GLY A 44 6.27 0.67 -8.22
N ARG A 45 5.57 -0.46 -8.38
CA ARG A 45 4.16 -0.57 -7.96
C ARG A 45 4.14 -0.96 -6.49
N VAL A 46 3.49 -0.16 -5.67
CA VAL A 46 3.58 -0.25 -4.21
C VAL A 46 2.38 -0.99 -3.61
N LEU A 47 1.17 -0.53 -3.90
CA LEU A 47 -0.08 -1.10 -3.41
C LEU A 47 -1.08 -1.27 -4.56
N ASN A 48 -2.00 -2.21 -4.41
CA ASN A 48 -3.30 -2.21 -5.07
C ASN A 48 -4.39 -2.11 -4.00
N ILE A 49 -5.34 -1.21 -4.20
CA ILE A 49 -6.49 -1.03 -3.31
C ILE A 49 -7.72 -1.52 -4.06
N VAL A 50 -8.41 -2.50 -3.49
CA VAL A 50 -9.63 -3.10 -4.07
C VAL A 50 -10.81 -2.72 -3.19
N GLY A 51 -11.89 -2.26 -3.80
CA GLY A 51 -13.18 -2.03 -3.14
C GLY A 51 -14.21 -3.05 -3.60
N GLN A 52 -15.02 -3.54 -2.66
CA GLN A 52 -16.16 -4.40 -2.91
C GLN A 52 -17.42 -3.75 -2.32
N ALA A 53 -18.53 -3.88 -3.04
CA ALA A 53 -19.85 -3.45 -2.62
C ALA A 53 -20.88 -4.40 -3.23
N ASP A 54 -22.06 -4.47 -2.63
CA ASP A 54 -23.20 -5.16 -3.22
C ASP A 54 -23.55 -4.51 -4.56
N ASN A 55 -24.01 -5.34 -5.50
CA ASN A 55 -24.59 -4.83 -6.73
C ASN A 55 -25.96 -4.17 -6.44
N LEU A 56 -26.27 -3.13 -7.23
CA LEU A 56 -27.56 -2.43 -7.20
C LEU A 56 -28.70 -3.30 -7.74
#